data_AF-A0A059EX64-F1
#
_entry.id   AF-A0A059EX64-F1
#
_cell.length_a   1.000
_cell.length_b   1.000
_cell.length_c   1.000
_cell.angle_alpha   90.00
_cell.angle_beta   90.00
_cell.angle_gamma   90.00
#
_symmetry.space_group_name_H-M   'P 1'
#
loop_
_entity.id
_entity.type
_entity.pdbx_description
1 polymer ?
#
loop_
_entity_poly.entity_id
_entity_poly.type
_entity_poly.pdbx_seq_one_letter_code
_entity_poly.pdbx_strand_id
1 'polypeptide(L)'
;MLGKLEALIKEIEERKDLEILQAHSKAQEKELEEIRSQITHLQTQLILQSKLNKKENTNLLDLTHQSKLAEQEFSNISDERFQQTKTLIKLEEEIFLLQDEIKKKNEEIKEKDKLFEEGFLPNKDSLFLEVVKGFGVEFVEKDTKTVLIKNKKKMDVESISLNGNLEEIKERIWELI
;
A
#
# COMPACT_ATOMS: atom_id res chain seq x y z
N MET A 1 -56.67 -75.70 82.62
CA MET A 1 -57.12 -74.42 82.03
C MET A 1 -55.98 -73.44 81.79
N LEU A 2 -54.91 -73.42 82.61
CA LEU A 2 -53.73 -72.54 82.44
C LEU A 2 -53.00 -72.69 81.09
N GLY A 3 -52.68 -73.90 80.64
CA GLY A 3 -51.93 -74.09 79.38
C GLY A 3 -52.65 -73.64 78.09
N LYS A 4 -53.99 -73.46 78.12
CA LYS A 4 -54.74 -72.88 76.98
C LYS A 4 -54.62 -71.36 76.93
N LEU A 5 -54.48 -70.71 78.09
CA LEU A 5 -54.32 -69.26 78.19
C LEU A 5 -52.91 -68.83 77.77
N GLU A 6 -51.88 -69.58 78.20
CA GLU A 6 -50.48 -69.35 77.81
C GLU A 6 -50.28 -69.50 76.29
N ALA A 7 -50.92 -70.51 75.67
CA ALA A 7 -50.89 -70.67 74.22
C ALA A 7 -51.55 -69.49 73.48
N LEU A 8 -52.65 -68.95 74.01
CA LEU A 8 -53.35 -67.81 73.42
C LEU A 8 -52.53 -66.52 73.52
N ILE A 9 -51.85 -66.31 74.66
CA ILE A 9 -50.95 -65.15 74.86
C ILE A 9 -49.79 -65.22 73.87
N LYS A 10 -49.16 -66.39 73.73
CA LYS A 10 -48.06 -66.60 72.79
C LYS A 10 -48.49 -66.36 71.34
N GLU A 11 -49.67 -66.83 70.94
CA GLU A 11 -50.21 -66.60 69.59
C GLU A 11 -50.48 -65.10 69.33
N ILE A 12 -50.95 -64.35 70.32
CA ILE A 12 -51.18 -62.91 70.21
C ILE A 12 -49.84 -62.15 70.11
N GLU A 13 -48.82 -62.55 70.86
CA GLU A 13 -47.47 -61.97 70.78
C GLU A 13 -46.83 -62.24 69.42
N GLU A 14 -46.88 -63.48 68.93
CA GLU A 14 -46.36 -63.84 67.61
C GLU A 14 -47.05 -63.06 66.47
N ARG A 15 -48.37 -62.81 66.56
CA ARG A 15 -49.09 -61.98 65.58
C ARG A 15 -48.65 -60.52 65.61
N LYS A 16 -48.44 -59.95 66.81
CA LYS A 16 -47.96 -58.57 66.95
C LYS A 16 -46.54 -58.41 66.40
N ASP A 17 -45.66 -59.37 66.66
CA ASP A 17 -44.31 -59.37 66.11
C ASP A 17 -44.34 -59.44 64.57
N LEU A 18 -45.25 -60.22 64.00
CA LEU A 18 -45.44 -60.34 62.55
C LEU A 18 -45.96 -59.03 61.94
N GLU A 19 -46.89 -58.34 62.59
CA GLU A 19 -47.37 -57.02 62.17
C GLU A 19 -46.25 -55.95 62.22
N ILE A 20 -45.43 -55.96 63.27
CA ILE A 20 -44.27 -55.05 63.41
C ILE A 20 -43.25 -55.32 62.31
N LEU A 21 -42.93 -56.59 62.03
CA LEU A 21 -42.00 -56.96 60.96
C LEU A 21 -42.53 -56.57 59.58
N GLN A 22 -43.82 -56.73 59.31
CA GLN A 22 -44.43 -56.29 58.06
C GLN A 22 -44.39 -54.77 57.88
N ALA A 23 -44.62 -54.01 58.95
CA ALA A 23 -44.52 -52.56 58.93
C ALA A 23 -43.09 -52.10 58.64
N HIS A 24 -42.09 -52.71 59.28
CA HIS A 24 -40.68 -52.45 59.00
C HIS A 24 -40.28 -52.82 57.58
N SER A 25 -40.73 -53.97 57.08
CA SER A 25 -40.48 -54.40 55.69
C SER A 25 -41.02 -53.39 54.68
N LYS A 26 -42.25 -52.88 54.88
CA LYS A 26 -42.85 -51.85 54.01
C LYS A 26 -42.10 -50.52 54.08
N ALA A 27 -41.64 -50.12 55.28
CA ALA A 27 -40.84 -48.90 55.42
C ALA A 27 -39.50 -49.03 54.68
N GLN A 28 -38.83 -50.17 54.79
CA GLN A 28 -37.58 -50.45 54.07
C GLN A 28 -37.77 -50.52 52.55
N GLU A 29 -38.86 -51.11 52.07
CA GLU A 29 -39.19 -51.11 50.64
C GLU A 29 -39.36 -49.69 50.10
N LYS A 30 -40.04 -48.82 50.85
CA LYS A 30 -40.21 -47.41 50.49
C LYS A 30 -38.88 -46.65 50.47
N GLU A 31 -38.03 -46.83 51.48
CA GLU A 31 -36.69 -46.24 51.51
C GLU A 31 -35.83 -46.73 50.35
N LEU A 32 -35.89 -48.03 50.02
CA LEU A 32 -35.18 -48.59 48.87
C LEU A 32 -35.67 -48.00 47.55
N GLU A 33 -36.97 -47.75 47.41
CA GLU A 33 -37.54 -47.13 46.22
C GLU A 33 -37.13 -45.65 46.09
N GLU A 34 -37.11 -44.91 47.19
CA GLU A 34 -36.60 -43.53 47.24
C GLU A 34 -35.11 -43.47 46.88
N ILE A 35 -34.29 -44.37 47.43
CA ILE A 35 -32.85 -44.47 47.11
C ILE A 35 -32.66 -44.82 45.63
N ARG A 36 -33.41 -45.79 45.08
CA ARG A 36 -33.34 -46.14 43.66
C ARG A 36 -33.68 -44.95 42.77
N SER A 37 -34.74 -44.22 43.09
CA SER A 37 -35.13 -43.01 42.36
C SER A 37 -34.03 -41.95 42.40
N GLN A 38 -33.41 -41.72 43.56
CA GLN A 38 -32.28 -40.78 43.69
C GLN A 38 -31.06 -41.22 42.89
N ILE A 39 -30.72 -42.51 42.90
CA ILE A 39 -29.62 -43.07 42.11
C ILE A 39 -29.87 -42.82 40.61
N THR A 40 -31.07 -43.14 40.12
CA THR A 40 -31.42 -42.91 38.70
C THR A 40 -31.35 -41.43 38.34
N HIS A 41 -31.80 -40.54 39.23
CA HIS A 41 -31.71 -39.10 39.03
C HIS A 41 -30.26 -38.62 38.93
N LEU A 42 -29.41 -39.01 39.88
CA LEU A 42 -27.99 -38.66 39.89
C LEU A 42 -27.24 -39.22 38.69
N GLN A 43 -27.52 -40.46 38.29
CA GLN A 43 -26.94 -41.05 37.07
C GLN A 43 -27.33 -40.26 35.81
N THR A 44 -28.59 -39.82 35.71
CA THR A 44 -29.06 -39.00 34.60
C THR A 44 -28.36 -37.64 34.56
N GLN A 45 -28.22 -36.97 35.71
CA GLN A 45 -27.49 -35.71 35.82
C GLN A 45 -26.02 -35.87 35.41
N LEU A 46 -25.34 -36.91 35.87
CA LEU A 46 -23.95 -37.18 35.53
C LEU A 46 -23.75 -37.36 34.01
N ILE A 47 -24.65 -38.11 33.35
CA ILE A 47 -24.61 -38.30 31.90
C ILE A 47 -24.79 -36.97 31.18
N LEU A 48 -25.75 -36.14 31.60
CA LEU A 48 -25.97 -34.82 30.99
C LEU A 48 -24.76 -33.90 31.17
N GLN A 49 -24.19 -33.84 32.36
CA GLN A 49 -22.99 -33.05 32.64
C GLN A 49 -21.80 -33.51 31.80
N SER A 50 -21.60 -34.83 31.66
CA SER A 50 -20.54 -35.38 30.81
C SER A 50 -20.69 -34.98 29.33
N LYS A 51 -21.93 -34.89 28.83
CA LYS A 51 -22.22 -34.45 27.45
C LYS A 51 -21.96 -32.96 27.28
N LEU A 52 -22.36 -32.14 28.26
CA LEU A 52 -22.11 -30.70 28.26
C LEU A 52 -20.61 -30.40 28.28
N ASN A 53 -19.86 -31.02 29.19
CA ASN A 53 -18.40 -30.83 29.29
C ASN A 53 -17.68 -31.25 28.00
N LYS A 54 -18.12 -32.33 27.34
CA LYS A 54 -17.57 -32.74 26.04
C LYS A 54 -17.80 -31.68 24.96
N LYS A 55 -19.03 -31.13 24.88
CA LYS A 55 -19.38 -30.09 23.91
C LYS A 55 -18.63 -28.78 24.17
N GLU A 56 -18.46 -28.41 25.43
CA GLU A 56 -17.70 -27.23 25.82
C GLU A 56 -16.23 -27.37 25.45
N ASN A 57 -15.63 -28.55 25.70
CA ASN A 57 -14.25 -28.84 25.29
C ASN A 57 -14.06 -28.82 23.76
N THR A 58 -15.01 -29.34 22.97
CA THR A 58 -14.90 -29.25 21.50
C THR A 58 -14.97 -27.80 21.02
N ASN A 59 -15.86 -26.99 21.59
CA ASN A 59 -15.95 -25.57 21.25
C ASN A 59 -14.67 -24.80 21.61
N LEU A 60 -14.06 -25.09 22.78
CA LEU A 60 -12.80 -24.48 23.18
C LEU A 60 -11.66 -24.85 22.24
N LEU A 61 -11.59 -26.11 21.79
CA LEU A 61 -10.59 -26.55 20.80
C LEU A 61 -10.77 -25.83 19.47
N ASP A 62 -12.00 -25.73 18.98
CA ASP A 62 -12.30 -25.03 17.72
C ASP A 62 -11.93 -23.54 17.81
N LEU A 63 -12.30 -22.87 18.91
CA LEU A 63 -11.93 -21.48 19.15
C LEU A 63 -10.41 -21.30 19.25
N THR A 64 -9.70 -22.21 19.91
CA THR A 64 -8.24 -22.17 20.01
C THR A 64 -7.59 -22.33 18.64
N HIS A 65 -8.12 -23.23 17.81
CA HIS A 65 -7.64 -23.42 16.44
C HIS A 65 -7.88 -22.18 15.57
N GLN A 66 -9.08 -21.60 15.64
CA GLN A 66 -9.40 -20.36 14.91
C GLN A 66 -8.53 -19.19 15.36
N SER A 67 -8.29 -19.04 16.67
CA SER A 67 -7.39 -18.01 17.20
C SER A 67 -5.97 -18.16 16.63
N LYS A 68 -5.45 -19.41 16.60
CA LYS A 68 -4.12 -19.69 16.05
C LYS A 68 -4.03 -19.37 14.55
N LEU A 69 -5.07 -19.66 13.78
CA LEU A 69 -5.11 -19.29 12.36
C LEU A 69 -5.12 -17.77 12.19
N ALA A 70 -5.93 -17.05 12.98
CA ALA A 70 -5.99 -15.59 12.93
C ALA A 70 -4.64 -14.95 13.31
N GLU A 71 -3.93 -15.49 14.31
CA GLU A 71 -2.58 -15.04 14.67
C GLU A 71 -1.57 -15.26 13.54
N GLN A 72 -1.62 -16.41 12.86
CA GLN A 72 -0.75 -16.70 11.72
C GLN A 72 -1.06 -15.78 10.53
N GLU A 73 -2.33 -15.57 10.21
CA GLU A 73 -2.76 -14.63 9.16
C GLU A 73 -2.31 -13.21 9.49
N PHE A 74 -2.47 -12.77 10.74
CA PHE A 74 -2.01 -11.46 11.18
C PHE A 74 -0.49 -11.32 11.06
N SER A 75 0.28 -12.34 11.44
CA SER A 75 1.74 -12.34 11.29
C SER A 75 2.15 -12.20 9.82
N ASN A 76 1.53 -12.97 8.92
CA ASN A 76 1.83 -12.91 7.50
C ASN A 76 1.52 -11.53 6.90
N ILE A 77 0.36 -10.96 7.24
CA ILE A 77 -0.04 -9.62 6.78
C ILE A 77 0.92 -8.56 7.34
N SER A 78 1.31 -8.67 8.61
CA SER A 78 2.26 -7.76 9.24
C SER A 78 3.62 -7.78 8.52
N ASP A 79 4.12 -8.96 8.20
CA ASP A 79 5.39 -9.13 7.49
C ASP A 79 5.33 -8.56 6.07
N GLU A 80 4.24 -8.82 5.33
CA GLU A 80 4.01 -8.24 4.00
C GLU A 80 3.96 -6.71 4.05
N ARG A 81 3.23 -6.14 5.02
CA ARG A 81 3.15 -4.68 5.21
C ARG A 81 4.50 -4.08 5.56
N PHE A 82 5.30 -4.77 6.34
CA PHE A 82 6.66 -4.33 6.66
C PHE A 82 7.55 -4.30 5.40
N GLN A 83 7.52 -5.35 4.57
CA GLN A 83 8.30 -5.38 3.32
C GLN A 83 7.83 -4.32 2.31
N GLN A 84 6.52 -4.09 2.21
CA GLN A 84 5.96 -3.00 1.39
C GLN A 84 6.47 -1.64 1.84
N THR A 85 6.42 -1.36 3.15
CA THR A 85 6.90 -0.09 3.73
C THR A 85 8.40 0.09 3.48
N LYS A 86 9.20 -0.96 3.66
CA LYS A 86 10.65 -0.90 3.38
C LYS A 86 10.94 -0.61 1.91
N THR A 87 10.16 -1.18 1.00
CA THR A 87 10.28 -0.91 -0.44
C THR A 87 9.90 0.53 -0.76
N LEU A 88 8.85 1.05 -0.13
CA LEU A 88 8.39 2.42 -0.33
C LEU A 88 9.47 3.43 0.09
N ILE A 89 10.09 3.25 1.25
CA ILE A 89 11.19 4.10 1.72
C ILE A 89 12.35 4.11 0.72
N LYS A 90 12.75 2.95 0.20
CA LYS A 90 13.82 2.87 -0.81
C LYS A 90 13.47 3.62 -2.09
N LEU A 91 12.22 3.50 -2.55
CA LEU A 91 11.76 4.22 -3.74
C LEU A 91 11.72 5.73 -3.49
N GLU A 92 11.34 6.18 -2.30
CA GLU A 92 11.40 7.61 -1.92
C GLU A 92 12.83 8.13 -1.92
N GLU A 93 13.80 7.37 -1.40
CA GLU A 93 15.24 7.70 -1.47
C GLU A 93 15.73 7.79 -2.92
N GLU A 94 15.38 6.82 -3.78
CA GLU A 94 15.73 6.84 -5.20
C GLU A 94 15.13 8.05 -5.94
N ILE A 95 13.86 8.37 -5.65
CA ILE A 95 13.19 9.56 -6.22
C ILE A 95 13.92 10.83 -5.80
N PHE A 96 14.31 10.95 -4.53
CA PHE A 96 15.05 12.11 -4.03
C PHE A 96 16.38 12.29 -4.77
N LEU A 97 17.15 11.20 -4.95
CA LEU A 97 18.41 11.22 -5.69
C LEU A 97 18.22 11.62 -7.15
N LEU A 98 17.22 11.07 -7.82
CA LEU A 98 16.90 11.42 -9.22
C LEU A 98 16.47 12.89 -9.36
N GLN A 99 15.72 13.43 -8.41
CA GLN A 99 15.33 14.84 -8.41
C GLN A 99 16.55 15.77 -8.28
N ASP A 100 17.52 15.41 -7.43
CA ASP A 100 18.78 16.16 -7.30
C ASP A 100 19.61 16.08 -8.59
N GLU A 101 19.69 14.92 -9.22
CA GLU A 101 20.38 14.75 -10.50
C GLU A 101 19.73 15.56 -11.64
N ILE A 102 18.38 15.54 -11.73
CA ILE A 102 17.63 16.36 -12.68
C ILE A 102 17.92 17.85 -12.46
N LYS A 103 17.98 18.30 -11.20
CA LYS A 103 18.29 19.69 -10.87
C LYS A 103 19.69 20.07 -11.35
N LYS A 104 20.70 19.25 -11.07
CA LYS A 104 22.08 19.46 -11.55
C LYS A 104 22.15 19.52 -13.07
N LYS A 105 21.49 18.58 -13.76
CA LYS A 105 21.44 18.56 -15.24
C LYS A 105 20.77 19.81 -15.81
N ASN A 106 19.71 20.31 -15.16
CA ASN A 106 19.07 21.56 -15.56
C ASN A 106 19.97 22.79 -15.36
N GLU A 107 20.79 22.81 -14.32
CA GLU A 107 21.78 23.86 -14.10
C GLU A 107 22.87 23.81 -15.19
N GLU A 108 23.40 22.63 -15.51
CA GLU A 108 24.36 22.42 -16.62
C GLU A 108 23.79 22.91 -17.96
N ILE A 109 22.53 22.59 -18.27
CA ILE A 109 21.87 23.04 -19.50
C ILE A 109 21.78 24.57 -19.54
N LYS A 110 21.35 25.21 -18.44
CA LYS A 110 21.27 26.67 -18.36
C LYS A 110 22.63 27.35 -18.55
N GLU A 111 23.70 26.77 -18.03
CA GLU A 111 25.06 27.29 -18.25
C GLU A 111 25.47 27.16 -19.73
N LYS A 112 25.16 26.04 -20.38
CA LYS A 112 25.42 25.85 -21.80
C LYS A 112 24.60 26.79 -22.68
N ASP A 113 23.34 27.02 -22.34
CA ASP A 113 22.48 27.96 -23.05
C ASP A 113 23.01 29.39 -22.91
N LYS A 114 23.44 29.80 -21.70
CA LYS A 114 24.11 31.10 -21.50
C LYS A 114 25.39 31.22 -22.31
N LEU A 115 26.24 30.20 -22.33
CA LEU A 115 27.45 30.20 -23.15
C LEU A 115 27.13 30.27 -24.65
N PHE A 116 26.01 29.73 -25.10
CA PHE A 116 25.55 29.85 -26.48
C PHE A 116 25.01 31.25 -26.79
N GLU A 117 24.31 31.88 -25.85
CA GLU A 117 23.82 33.26 -25.97
C GLU A 117 24.95 34.30 -25.88
N GLU A 118 25.93 34.08 -25.00
CA GLU A 118 27.11 34.95 -24.78
C GLU A 118 28.20 34.68 -25.82
N GLY A 119 28.34 33.43 -26.27
CA GLY A 119 29.21 32.98 -27.36
C GLY A 119 28.62 33.40 -28.71
N PHE A 120 28.70 34.68 -29.01
CA PHE A 120 28.18 35.32 -30.21
C PHE A 120 28.76 34.64 -31.47
N LEU A 121 28.04 33.67 -32.02
CA LEU A 121 28.07 33.36 -33.44
C LEU A 121 27.71 34.68 -34.15
N PRO A 122 28.62 35.30 -34.92
CA PRO A 122 28.26 36.48 -35.69
C PRO A 122 27.02 36.15 -36.52
N ASN A 123 25.98 36.97 -36.39
CA ASN A 123 24.74 36.75 -37.13
C ASN A 123 25.09 36.63 -38.64
N LYS A 124 24.25 35.96 -39.43
CA LYS A 124 24.52 35.75 -40.87
C LYS A 124 24.86 37.06 -41.60
N ASP A 125 24.24 38.17 -41.20
CA ASP A 125 24.46 39.50 -41.77
C ASP A 125 25.82 40.09 -41.34
N SER A 126 26.28 39.82 -40.12
CA SER A 126 27.60 40.21 -39.59
C SER A 126 28.70 39.45 -40.30
N LEU A 127 28.52 38.14 -40.51
CA LEU A 127 29.42 37.34 -41.33
C LEU A 127 29.45 37.85 -42.78
N PHE A 128 28.28 38.16 -43.35
CA PHE A 128 28.19 38.71 -44.70
C PHE A 128 28.91 40.06 -44.82
N LEU A 129 28.71 40.98 -43.88
CA LEU A 129 29.39 42.27 -43.85
C LEU A 129 30.90 42.11 -43.70
N GLU A 130 31.37 41.16 -42.90
CA GLU A 130 32.79 40.88 -42.74
C GLU A 130 33.40 40.27 -44.00
N VAL A 131 32.70 39.36 -44.67
CA VAL A 131 33.10 38.79 -45.96
C VAL A 131 33.20 39.87 -47.04
N VAL A 132 32.18 40.73 -47.17
CA VAL A 132 32.17 41.81 -48.17
C VAL A 132 33.28 42.84 -47.90
N LYS A 133 33.53 43.18 -46.62
CA LYS A 133 34.71 43.98 -46.22
C LYS A 133 36.03 43.30 -46.60
N GLY A 134 36.12 41.98 -46.43
CA GLY A 134 37.29 41.17 -46.82
C GLY A 134 37.57 41.21 -48.32
N PHE A 135 36.55 41.37 -49.17
CA PHE A 135 36.72 41.59 -50.60
C PHE A 135 37.16 43.02 -50.97
N GLY A 136 37.24 43.92 -50.00
CA GLY A 136 37.65 45.31 -50.18
C GLY A 136 36.48 46.24 -50.51
N VAL A 137 35.24 45.81 -50.23
CA VAL A 137 34.04 46.60 -50.46
C VAL A 137 33.53 47.20 -49.15
N GLU A 138 33.35 48.52 -49.14
CA GLU A 138 32.82 49.28 -48.00
C GLU A 138 31.51 49.96 -48.39
N PHE A 139 30.45 49.68 -47.63
CA PHE A 139 29.17 50.39 -47.75
C PHE A 139 29.21 51.67 -46.91
N VAL A 140 28.93 52.80 -47.54
CA VAL A 140 28.81 54.10 -46.89
C VAL A 140 27.38 54.59 -47.10
N GLU A 141 26.62 54.72 -46.02
CA GLU A 141 25.26 55.24 -46.08
C GLU A 141 25.32 56.72 -46.48
N LYS A 142 24.55 57.09 -47.50
CA LYS A 142 24.45 58.49 -47.97
C LYS A 142 23.13 59.11 -47.56
N ASP A 143 22.02 58.41 -47.83
CA ASP A 143 20.65 58.80 -47.49
C ASP A 143 19.79 57.55 -47.25
N THR A 144 18.58 57.70 -46.68
CA THR A 144 17.63 56.59 -46.39
C THR A 144 17.24 55.72 -47.59
N LYS A 145 17.56 56.16 -48.81
CA LYS A 145 17.20 55.50 -50.07
C LYS A 145 18.40 55.20 -50.98
N THR A 146 19.63 55.47 -50.52
CA THR A 146 20.84 55.36 -51.36
C THR A 146 22.05 54.95 -50.53
N VAL A 147 22.79 53.96 -51.03
CA VAL A 147 24.05 53.48 -50.44
C VAL A 147 25.19 53.71 -51.43
N LEU A 148 26.32 54.20 -50.93
CA LEU A 148 27.57 54.27 -51.68
C LEU A 148 28.37 52.99 -51.43
N ILE A 149 28.93 52.42 -52.48
CA ILE A 149 29.76 51.23 -52.43
C ILE A 149 31.16 51.63 -52.91
N LYS A 150 32.11 51.56 -51.98
CA LYS A 150 33.52 51.84 -52.27
C LYS A 150 34.26 50.54 -52.46
N ASN A 151 34.74 50.27 -53.67
CA ASN A 151 35.59 49.12 -53.93
C ASN A 151 37.07 49.55 -53.92
N LYS A 152 37.82 49.14 -52.89
CA LYS A 152 39.24 49.46 -52.73
C LYS A 152 40.12 48.88 -53.83
N LYS A 153 39.73 47.76 -54.45
CA LYS A 153 40.50 47.13 -55.55
C LYS A 153 40.35 47.89 -56.87
N LYS A 154 39.15 48.41 -57.15
CA LYS A 154 38.86 49.17 -58.38
C LYS A 154 39.12 50.68 -58.24
N MET A 155 39.34 51.18 -57.00
CA MET A 155 39.42 52.61 -56.66
C MET A 155 38.19 53.44 -57.08
N ASP A 156 37.04 52.78 -57.24
CA ASP A 156 35.78 53.41 -57.64
C ASP A 156 34.79 53.50 -56.48
N VAL A 157 33.95 54.54 -56.53
CA VAL A 157 32.82 54.75 -55.63
C VAL A 157 31.55 54.79 -56.46
N GLU A 158 30.70 53.79 -56.26
CA GLU A 158 29.42 53.69 -56.96
C GLU A 158 28.24 53.98 -56.04
N SER A 159 27.15 54.49 -56.60
CA SER A 159 25.94 54.84 -55.87
C SER A 159 24.79 53.93 -56.28
N ILE A 160 24.25 53.14 -55.35
CA ILE A 160 23.10 52.27 -55.56
C ILE A 160 21.88 52.86 -54.87
N SER A 161 20.77 52.98 -55.61
CA SER A 161 19.47 53.31 -55.01
C SER A 161 18.81 52.06 -54.43
N LEU A 162 18.28 52.18 -53.22
CA LEU A 162 17.56 51.14 -52.49
C LEU A 162 16.06 51.06 -52.86
N ASN A 163 15.58 51.89 -53.79
CA ASN A 163 14.16 51.96 -54.16
C ASN A 163 13.73 50.86 -55.17
N GLY A 164 14.30 49.65 -55.09
CA GLY A 164 14.12 48.58 -56.08
C GLY A 164 13.86 47.20 -55.48
N ASN A 165 13.79 46.19 -56.34
CA ASN A 165 13.68 44.80 -55.90
C ASN A 165 14.95 44.37 -55.16
N LEU A 166 14.79 43.74 -54.00
CA LEU A 166 15.90 43.33 -53.14
C LEU A 166 16.89 42.39 -53.86
N GLU A 167 16.41 41.49 -54.72
CA GLU A 167 17.29 40.56 -55.44
C GLU A 167 18.11 41.25 -56.55
N GLU A 168 17.52 42.19 -57.30
CA GLU A 168 18.25 42.98 -58.29
C GLU A 168 19.34 43.85 -57.64
N ILE A 169 19.05 44.38 -56.44
CA ILE A 169 20.03 45.14 -55.66
C ILE A 169 21.18 44.24 -55.21
N LYS A 170 20.90 43.02 -54.75
CA LYS A 170 21.94 42.05 -54.35
C LYS A 170 22.82 41.61 -55.53
N GLU A 171 22.22 41.29 -56.68
CA GLU A 171 22.97 40.93 -57.89
C GLU A 171 23.90 42.08 -58.31
N ARG A 172 23.38 43.30 -58.33
CA ARG A 172 24.16 44.49 -58.66
C ARG A 172 25.31 44.73 -57.68
N ILE A 173 25.12 44.49 -56.38
CA ILE A 173 26.22 44.55 -55.40
C ILE A 173 27.28 43.49 -55.70
N TRP A 174 26.88 42.28 -56.08
CA TRP A 174 27.80 41.20 -56.44
C TRP A 174 28.61 41.49 -57.71
N GLU A 175 28.05 42.16 -58.70
CA GLU A 175 28.78 42.60 -59.89
C GLU A 175 29.88 43.64 -59.57
N LEU A 176 29.72 44.37 -58.46
CA LEU A 176 30.65 45.41 -58.05
C LEU A 176 31.82 44.89 -57.21
N ILE A 177 31.63 43.78 -56.48
CA ILE A 177 32.67 43.09 -55.70
C ILE A 177 33.75 42.52 -56.63
#